data_AF-A0A7V4YQK9-F1
#
_entry.id   AF-A0A7V4YQK9-F1
#
_cell.length_a   1.000
_cell.length_b   1.000
_cell.length_c   1.000
_cell.angle_alpha   90.00
_cell.angle_beta   90.00
_cell.angle_gamma   90.00
#
_symmetry.space_group_name_H-M   'P 1'
#
loop_
_entity.id
_entity.type
_entity.pdbx_description
1 polymer ?
#
loop_
_entity_poly.entity_id
_entity_poly.type
_entity_poly.pdbx_seq_one_letter_code
_entity_poly.pdbx_strand_id
1 'polypeptide(L)' 'MFILGNFLIALGKALAIAIKVYMVLIILSAVSTWFVVDPFHPLIKFLRGTTEPVFSRVRR' A
#
# COMPACT_ATOMS: atom_id res chain seq x y z
N MET A 1 32.64 4.08 12.16
CA MET A 1 31.47 3.81 13.03
C MET A 1 30.42 4.92 12.93
N PHE A 2 29.76 5.11 11.78
CA PHE A 2 28.68 6.10 11.63
C PHE A 2 27.79 5.78 10.43
N ILE A 3 28.42 5.35 9.32
CA ILE A 3 27.74 5.07 8.05
C ILE A 3 26.82 3.84 8.15
N LEU A 4 27.29 2.73 8.73
CA LEU A 4 26.47 1.51 8.92
C LEU A 4 25.25 1.75 9.82
N GLY A 5 25.40 2.51 10.91
CA GLY A 5 24.29 2.87 11.80
C GLY A 5 23.27 3.78 11.13
N ASN A 6 23.73 4.83 10.43
CA ASN A 6 22.83 5.71 9.69
C ASN A 6 22.15 5.02 8.52
N PHE A 7 22.83 4.06 7.85
CA PHE A 7 22.24 3.26 6.80
C PHE A 7 21.10 2.39 7.33
N LEU A 8 21.30 1.68 8.44
CA LEU A 8 20.24 0.89 9.10
C LEU A 8 19.06 1.77 9.54
N ILE A 9 19.33 2.95 10.10
CA ILE A 9 18.29 3.91 10.49
C ILE A 9 17.52 4.41 9.26
N ALA A 10 18.21 4.74 8.17
CA ALA A 10 17.59 5.17 6.92
C ALA A 10 16.74 4.05 6.31
N LEU A 11 17.21 2.82 6.33
CA LEU A 11 16.48 1.64 5.86
C LEU A 11 15.21 1.40 6.71
N GLY A 12 15.33 1.49 8.03
CA GLY A 12 14.20 1.40 8.94
C GLY A 12 13.16 2.49 8.68
N LYS A 13 13.58 3.73 8.44
CA LYS A 13 12.69 4.83 8.06
C LYS A 13 12.03 4.60 6.70
N ALA A 14 12.77 4.14 5.70
CA ALA A 14 12.24 3.82 4.39
C ALA A 14 11.18 2.71 4.46
N LEU A 15 11.45 1.64 5.20
CA LEU A 15 10.48 0.58 5.46
C LEU A 15 9.24 1.10 6.21
N ALA A 16 9.43 1.93 7.24
CA ALA A 16 8.31 2.52 7.97
C ALA A 16 7.42 3.38 7.06
N ILE A 17 8.00 4.15 6.14
CA ILE A 17 7.25 4.93 5.14
C ILE A 17 6.53 3.98 4.17
N ALA A 18 7.22 2.96 3.65
CA ALA A 18 6.63 1.99 2.74
C ALA A 18 5.41 1.29 3.36
N ILE A 19 5.51 0.89 4.64
CA ILE A 19 4.40 0.29 5.39
C ILE A 19 3.24 1.27 5.55
N LYS A 20 3.52 2.53 5.92
CA LYS A 20 2.47 3.57 6.04
C LYS A 20 1.75 3.81 4.72
N VAL A 21 2.51 3.95 3.63
CA VAL A 21 1.95 4.12 2.27
C VAL A 21 1.09 2.92 1.90
N TYR A 22 1.58 1.70 2.16
CA TYR A 22 0.83 0.49 1.89
C TYR A 22 -0.50 0.43 2.68
N MET A 23 -0.48 0.86 3.94
CA MET A 23 -1.69 0.96 4.76
C MET A 23 -2.71 1.93 4.15
N VAL A 24 -2.26 3.10 3.68
CA VAL A 24 -3.13 4.07 2.99
C VAL A 24 -3.70 3.50 1.69
N LEU A 25 -2.91 2.76 0.90
CA LEU A 25 -3.40 2.11 -0.32
C LEU A 25 -4.51 1.10 -0.04
N ILE A 26 -4.38 0.31 1.03
CA ILE A 26 -5.43 -0.63 1.47
C ILE A 26 -6.71 0.14 1.85
N ILE A 27 -6.58 1.22 2.64
CA ILE A 27 -7.73 2.03 3.06
C ILE A 27 -8.41 2.65 1.84
N LEU A 28 -7.65 3.22 0.90
CA LEU A 28 -8.19 3.78 -0.35
C LEU A 28 -8.94 2.71 -1.17
N SER A 29 -8.39 1.50 -1.26
CA SER A 29 -9.05 0.37 -1.94
C SER A 29 -10.35 -0.03 -1.23
N ALA A 30 -10.35 -0.14 0.10
CA ALA A 30 -11.56 -0.44 0.88
C ALA A 30 -12.63 0.65 0.74
N VAL A 31 -12.25 1.93 0.87
CA VAL A 31 -13.14 3.08 0.73
C VAL A 31 -13.69 3.20 -0.70
N SER A 32 -12.87 2.89 -1.72
CA SER A 32 -13.35 2.83 -3.12
C SER A 32 -14.46 1.80 -3.35
N THR A 33 -14.66 0.87 -2.41
CA THR A 33 -15.75 -0.11 -2.43
C THR A 33 -17.05 0.48 -1.88
N TRP A 34 -16.98 1.51 -1.03
CA TRP A 34 -18.15 2.16 -0.42
C TRP A 34 -18.74 3.27 -1.29
N PHE A 35 -17.92 3.90 -2.11
CA PHE A 35 -18.39 4.86 -3.10
C PHE A 35 -18.60 4.16 -4.45
N VAL A 36 -19.59 4.59 -5.22
CA VAL A 36 -19.70 4.20 -6.63
C VAL A 36 -18.59 4.93 -7.39
N VAL A 37 -17.43 4.28 -7.52
CA VAL A 37 -16.26 4.83 -8.22
C VAL A 37 -16.10 4.15 -9.58
N ASP A 38 -15.79 4.94 -10.62
CA ASP A 38 -15.67 4.46 -12.00
C ASP A 38 -14.58 3.36 -12.14
N PRO A 39 -14.93 2.13 -12.54
CA PRO A 39 -13.97 1.02 -12.65
C PRO A 39 -12.84 1.24 -13.65
N PHE A 40 -13.01 2.15 -14.60
CA PHE A 40 -12.05 2.39 -15.69
C PHE A 40 -11.00 3.44 -15.34
N HIS A 41 -11.09 4.07 -14.16
CA HIS A 41 -10.09 5.05 -13.74
C HIS A 41 -8.73 4.38 -13.47
N PRO A 42 -7.61 4.86 -14.08
CA PRO A 42 -6.31 4.21 -13.98
C PRO A 42 -5.80 3.97 -12.55
N LEU A 43 -6.07 4.91 -11.63
CA LEU A 43 -5.69 4.77 -10.22
C LEU A 43 -6.38 3.59 -9.52
N ILE A 44 -7.64 3.32 -9.84
CA ILE A 44 -8.42 2.25 -9.19
C ILE A 44 -8.00 0.90 -9.74
N LYS A 45 -7.71 0.83 -11.05
CA LYS A 45 -7.16 -0.37 -11.68
C LYS A 45 -5.78 -0.73 -11.10
N PHE A 46 -4.95 0.28 -10.83
CA PHE A 46 -3.67 0.10 -10.14
C PHE A 46 -3.86 -0.34 -8.68
N LEU A 47 -4.72 0.35 -7.92
CA LEU A 47 -5.02 0.02 -6.53
C LEU A 47 -5.56 -1.42 -6.39
N ARG A 48 -6.59 -1.79 -7.17
CA ARG A 48 -7.12 -3.15 -7.20
C ARG A 48 -6.05 -4.14 -7.62
N GLY A 49 -5.37 -3.95 -8.75
CA GLY A 49 -4.31 -4.87 -9.18
C GLY A 49 -3.23 -5.14 -8.12
N THR A 50 -2.91 -4.14 -7.30
CA THR A 50 -1.91 -4.27 -6.22
C THR A 50 -2.48 -4.86 -4.92
N THR A 51 -3.77 -4.64 -4.62
CA THR A 51 -4.42 -5.09 -3.37
C THR A 51 -5.22 -6.39 -3.49
N GLU A 52 -5.72 -6.73 -4.68
CA GLU A 52 -6.46 -7.96 -5.00
C GLU A 52 -5.73 -9.26 -4.61
N PRO A 53 -4.40 -9.43 -4.84
CA PRO A 53 -3.70 -10.63 -4.37
C PRO A 53 -3.67 -10.76 -2.85
N VAL A 54 -3.82 -9.66 -2.10
CA VAL A 54 -3.89 -9.69 -0.63
C VAL A 54 -5.32 -9.90 -0.17
N PHE A 55 -6.28 -9.19 -0.75
CA PHE A 55 -7.70 -9.37 -0.42
C PHE A 55 -8.23 -10.77 -0.80
N SER A 56 -7.74 -11.36 -1.89
CA SER A 56 -8.09 -12.74 -2.28
C SER A 56 -7.65 -13.79 -1.26
N ARG A 57 -6.55 -13.55 -0.52
CA ARG A 57 -6.14 -14.44 0.59
C ARG A 57 -7.02 -14.27 1.83
N VAL A 58 -7.54 -13.08 2.07
CA VAL A 58 -8.42 -12.79 3.21
C VAL A 58 -9.85 -13.31 2.98
N ARG A 59 -10.27 -13.46 1.72
CA ARG A 59 -11.65 -13.84 1.35
C ARG A 59 -11.88 -15.35 1.17
N ARG A 60 -10.84 -16.17 1.32
CA ARG A 60 -10.97 -17.64 1.43
C ARG A 60 -11.12 -18.02 2.89
#